data_AF-A0A662I8J9-F1
#
_entry.id   AF-A0A662I8J9-F1
#
_cell.length_a   1.000
_cell.length_b   1.000
_cell.length_c   1.000
_cell.angle_alpha   90.00
_cell.angle_beta   90.00
_cell.angle_gamma   90.00
#
_symmetry.space_group_name_H-M   'P 1'
#
loop_
_entity.id
_entity.type
_entity.pdbx_description
1 polymer ?
#
loop_
_entity_poly.entity_id
_entity_poly.type
_entity_poly.pdbx_seq_one_letter_code
_entity_poly.pdbx_strand_id
1 'polypeptide(L)'
;MALGDVAPAANRPTNVTGYHSAYLPNARIGAFEIPASLIIAGPNVKKSYKRPTPAYMVDIAPTILRLLQLPIPAYMEGRILRDIIQEQP
;
A
#
# COMPACT_ATOMS: atom_id res chain seq x y z
N MET A 1 11.97 16.84 -5.20
CA MET A 1 11.25 17.87 -4.42
C MET A 1 10.22 17.15 -3.56
N ALA A 2 10.26 17.10 -2.24
CA ALA A 2 11.20 17.65 -1.27
C ALA A 2 11.64 16.53 -0.31
N LEU A 3 12.95 16.28 -0.20
CA LEU A 3 13.53 15.77 1.02
C LEU A 3 14.20 17.00 1.66
N GLY A 4 13.39 17.85 2.30
CA GLY A 4 13.92 18.67 3.39
C GLY A 4 14.20 17.74 4.56
N ASP A 5 15.20 18.06 5.37
CA ASP A 5 15.71 17.26 6.48
C ASP A 5 14.60 16.74 7.41
N VAL A 6 13.99 15.61 7.03
CA VAL A 6 13.19 14.80 7.95
C VAL A 6 14.21 14.10 8.80
N ALA A 7 14.42 14.64 10.01
CA ALA A 7 15.22 13.98 11.02
C ALA A 7 14.78 12.49 11.04
N PRO A 8 15.67 11.53 10.73
CA PRO A 8 15.33 10.14 10.94
C PRO A 8 14.90 10.02 12.40
N ALA A 9 13.88 9.21 12.71
CA ALA A 9 13.56 8.89 14.08
C ALA A 9 14.85 8.34 14.72
N ALA A 10 15.56 9.21 15.46
CA ALA A 10 16.94 8.94 15.87
C ALA A 10 17.01 7.74 16.82
N ASN A 11 15.88 7.47 17.50
CA ASN A 11 15.71 6.37 18.41
C ASN A 11 14.45 5.57 18.07
N ARG A 12 14.52 4.27 18.32
CA ARG A 12 13.36 3.38 18.25
C ARG A 12 12.30 3.88 19.25
N PRO A 13 11.07 4.21 18.83
CA PRO A 13 10.06 4.66 19.76
C PRO A 13 9.77 3.57 20.80
N THR A 14 9.91 3.91 22.08
CA THR A 14 9.71 3.00 23.22
C THR A 14 8.30 3.09 23.80
N ASN A 15 7.51 4.07 23.35
CA ASN A 15 6.13 4.29 23.74
C ASN A 15 5.22 4.45 22.51
N VAL A 16 3.95 4.08 22.70
CA VAL A 16 2.90 4.24 21.69
C VAL A 16 2.16 5.54 21.99
N THR A 17 2.09 6.39 20.99
CA THR A 17 1.35 7.65 21.03
C THR A 17 0.46 7.71 19.78
N GLY A 18 -0.55 8.59 19.73
CA GLY A 18 -1.44 8.73 18.57
C GLY A 18 -0.81 9.35 17.31
N TYR A 19 0.53 9.40 17.22
CA TYR A 19 1.24 9.92 16.04
C TYR A 19 1.30 8.86 14.94
N HIS A 20 1.32 9.27 13.66
CA HIS A 20 1.47 8.33 12.53
C HIS A 20 2.79 8.51 11.77
N SER A 21 3.43 9.67 11.87
CA SER A 21 4.65 10.00 11.10
C SER A 21 5.93 9.40 11.68
N ALA A 22 5.96 9.12 12.98
CA ALA A 22 7.15 8.64 13.68
C ALA A 22 7.38 7.12 13.55
N TYR A 23 6.51 6.42 12.83
CA TYR A 23 6.51 4.97 12.74
C TYR A 23 6.69 4.53 11.28
N LEU A 24 7.45 3.45 11.05
CA LEU A 24 7.46 2.84 9.72
C LEU A 24 6.06 2.28 9.42
N PRO A 25 5.58 2.36 8.16
CA PRO A 25 4.24 1.88 7.80
C PRO A 25 3.98 0.39 8.08
N ASN A 26 5.05 -0.41 8.19
CA ASN A 26 5.01 -1.83 8.53
C ASN A 26 5.48 -2.13 9.97
N ALA A 27 5.74 -1.10 10.80
CA ALA A 27 6.15 -1.31 12.18
C ALA A 27 4.99 -1.81 13.03
N ARG A 28 5.31 -2.76 13.91
CA ARG A 28 4.44 -3.21 14.98
C ARG A 28 5.12 -2.97 16.32
N ILE A 29 4.47 -2.22 17.20
CA ILE A 29 4.96 -1.88 18.54
C ILE A 29 3.92 -2.36 19.54
N GLY A 30 4.19 -3.51 20.18
CA GLY A 30 3.22 -4.20 21.02
C GLY A 30 1.96 -4.59 20.24
N ALA A 31 0.81 -4.06 20.66
CA ALA A 31 -0.49 -4.28 20.02
C ALA A 31 -0.82 -3.26 18.90
N PHE A 32 0.07 -2.31 18.62
CA PHE A 32 -0.20 -1.19 17.73
C PHE A 32 0.58 -1.30 16.42
N GLU A 33 -0.09 -0.97 15.33
CA GLU A 33 0.43 -0.90 13.97
C GLU A 33 -0.36 0.19 13.22
N ILE A 34 0.19 0.72 12.13
CA ILE A 34 -0.43 1.79 11.33
C ILE A 34 -0.72 1.41 9.86
N PRO A 35 -1.13 0.16 9.53
CA PRO A 35 -1.43 -0.19 8.15
C PRO A 35 -2.67 0.56 7.66
N ALA A 36 -2.64 0.99 6.40
CA ALA A 36 -3.82 1.50 5.72
C ALA A 36 -4.66 0.35 5.15
N SER A 37 -5.98 0.44 5.29
CA SER A 37 -6.92 -0.52 4.68
C SER A 37 -7.07 -0.26 3.18
N LEU A 38 -6.99 -1.31 2.37
CA LEU A 38 -7.29 -1.28 0.94
C LEU A 38 -8.59 -2.06 0.66
N ILE A 39 -9.59 -1.38 0.11
CA ILE A 39 -10.86 -1.96 -0.33
C ILE A 39 -11.03 -1.61 -1.81
N ILE A 40 -11.26 -2.61 -2.66
CA ILE A 40 -11.42 -2.44 -4.10
C ILE A 40 -12.67 -3.20 -4.53
N ALA A 41 -13.51 -2.57 -5.37
CA ALA A 41 -14.70 -3.17 -5.93
C ALA A 41 -14.91 -2.70 -7.38
N GLY A 42 -15.35 -3.60 -8.25
CA GLY A 42 -15.64 -3.28 -9.65
C GLY A 42 -15.87 -4.52 -10.51
N PRO A 43 -16.25 -4.37 -11.79
CA PRO A 43 -16.60 -5.47 -12.70
C PRO A 43 -15.49 -6.52 -12.89
N ASN A 44 -14.22 -6.12 -12.83
CA ASN A 44 -13.06 -6.98 -13.08
C ASN A 44 -12.26 -7.29 -11.80
N VAL A 45 -12.90 -7.14 -10.64
CA VAL A 45 -12.29 -7.37 -9.32
C VAL A 45 -12.97 -8.57 -8.69
N LYS A 46 -12.17 -9.51 -8.17
CA LYS A 46 -12.69 -10.70 -7.51
C LYS A 46 -13.60 -10.32 -6.34
N LYS A 47 -14.80 -10.90 -6.29
CA LYS A 47 -15.75 -10.72 -5.20
C LYS A 47 -15.35 -11.57 -3.99
N SER A 48 -15.62 -11.07 -2.80
CA SER A 48 -15.38 -11.76 -1.52
C SER A 48 -13.94 -12.28 -1.35
N TYR A 49 -12.97 -11.63 -1.99
CA TYR A 49 -11.58 -12.02 -1.92
C TYR A 49 -10.84 -11.20 -0.85
N LYS A 50 -10.28 -11.91 0.14
CA LYS A 50 -9.36 -11.34 1.13
C LYS A 50 -7.94 -11.71 0.75
N ARG A 51 -7.10 -10.71 0.44
CA ARG A 51 -5.68 -10.96 0.13
C ARG A 51 -4.98 -11.52 1.36
N PRO A 52 -4.16 -12.58 1.22
CA PRO A 52 -3.37 -13.14 2.32
C PRO A 52 -2.12 -12.32 2.63
N THR A 53 -1.70 -11.45 1.71
CA THR A 53 -0.52 -10.59 1.86
C THR A 53 -0.92 -9.12 1.78
N PRO A 54 -0.20 -8.20 2.45
CA PRO A 54 -0.41 -6.77 2.31
C PRO A 54 -0.20 -6.30 0.86
N ALA A 55 -0.92 -5.25 0.47
CA ALA A 55 -0.59 -4.45 -0.70
C ALA A 55 0.24 -3.26 -0.24
N TYR A 56 1.15 -2.78 -1.09
CA TYR A 56 1.84 -1.52 -0.84
C TYR A 56 1.11 -0.38 -1.52
N MET A 57 1.22 0.83 -0.96
CA MET A 57 0.56 2.01 -1.52
C MET A 57 1.00 2.28 -2.97
N VAL A 58 2.28 2.00 -3.27
CA VAL A 58 2.84 2.13 -4.62
C VAL A 58 2.20 1.18 -5.64
N ASP A 59 1.61 0.06 -5.20
CA ASP A 59 0.97 -0.94 -6.07
C ASP A 59 -0.39 -0.46 -6.61
N ILE A 60 -1.00 0.54 -5.98
CA ILE A 60 -2.39 0.96 -6.27
C ILE A 60 -2.48 1.57 -7.67
N ALA A 61 -1.62 2.53 -8.00
CA ALA A 61 -1.62 3.21 -9.29
C ALA A 61 -1.41 2.26 -10.49
N PRO A 62 -0.37 1.40 -10.55
CA PRO A 62 -0.18 0.47 -11.67
C PRO A 62 -1.32 -0.55 -11.77
N THR A 63 -1.94 -0.94 -10.64
CA THR A 63 -3.11 -1.82 -10.65
C THR A 63 -4.34 -1.16 -11.27
N ILE A 64 -4.62 0.10 -10.94
CA ILE A 64 -5.73 0.87 -11.53
C ILE A 64 -5.50 1.05 -13.04
N LEU A 65 -4.30 1.43 -13.46
CA LEU A 65 -3.97 1.56 -14.89
C LEU A 65 -4.18 0.24 -15.64
N ARG A 66 -3.78 -0.89 -15.05
CA ARG A 66 -4.03 -2.21 -15.63
C ARG A 66 -5.53 -2.51 -15.80
N LEU A 67 -6.37 -2.16 -14.82
CA LEU A 67 -7.82 -2.34 -14.87
C LEU A 67 -8.47 -1.46 -15.95
N LEU A 68 -7.93 -0.26 -16.16
CA LEU A 68 -8.37 0.69 -17.19
C LEU A 68 -7.77 0.41 -18.58
N GLN A 69 -6.92 -0.61 -18.71
CA GLN A 69 -6.20 -0.95 -19.95
C GLN A 69 -5.33 0.21 -20.47
N LEU A 70 -4.75 0.99 -19.55
CA LEU A 70 -3.85 2.10 -19.85
C LEU A 70 -2.37 1.67 -19.73
N PRO A 71 -1.46 2.33 -20.47
CA PRO A 71 -0.03 2.08 -20.34
C PRO A 71 0.45 2.42 -18.92
N ILE A 72 1.33 1.58 -18.38
CA ILE A 72 1.94 1.78 -17.07
C ILE A 72 3.30 2.45 -17.28
N PRO A 73 3.54 3.67 -16.75
CA PRO A 73 4.82 4.32 -16.88
C PRO A 73 5.96 3.53 -16.22
N ALA A 74 7.11 3.47 -16.88
CA ALA A 74 8.27 2.70 -16.41
C ALA A 74 8.88 3.21 -15.09
N TYR A 75 8.58 4.45 -14.69
CA TYR A 75 9.05 5.02 -13.42
C TYR A 75 8.21 4.61 -12.21
N MET A 76 7.08 3.91 -12.41
CA MET A 76 6.29 3.40 -11.29
C MET A 76 6.99 2.21 -10.65
N GLU A 77 7.30 2.32 -9.36
CA GLU A 77 7.99 1.26 -8.61
C GLU A 77 7.07 0.12 -8.18
N GLY A 78 5.76 0.39 -8.07
CA GLY A 78 4.77 -0.59 -7.62
C GLY A 78 4.49 -1.68 -8.64
N ARG A 79 4.02 -2.82 -8.14
CA ARG A 79 3.60 -3.96 -8.97
C ARG A 79 2.09 -3.97 -9.17
N ILE A 80 1.65 -4.64 -10.24
CA ILE A 80 0.23 -4.92 -10.46
C ILE A 80 -0.23 -6.00 -9.47
N LEU A 81 -1.30 -5.73 -8.71
CA LEU A 81 -1.98 -6.71 -7.87
C LEU A 81 -2.81 -7.67 -8.74
N ARG A 82 -2.16 -8.61 -9.41
CA ARG A 82 -2.84 -9.55 -10.33
C ARG A 82 -3.79 -10.51 -9.60
N ASP A 83 -3.52 -10.78 -8.33
CA ASP A 83 -4.30 -11.69 -7.51
C ASP A 83 -5.73 -11.19 -7.22
N ILE A 84 -5.97 -9.87 -7.26
CA ILE A 84 -7.32 -9.29 -7.10
C ILE A 84 -8.11 -9.19 -8.40
N ILE A 85 -7.44 -9.32 -9.56
CA ILE A 85 -8.07 -9.12 -10.87
C ILE A 85 -8.72 -10.44 -11.31
N GLN A 86 -9.96 -10.35 -11.77
CA GLN A 86 -10.62 -11.45 -12.45
C GLN A 86 -10.39 -11.27 -13.96
N GLU A 87 -9.64 -12.18 -14.57
CA GLU A 87 -9.52 -12.18 -16.04
C GLU A 87 -10.87 -12.53 -16.65
N GLN A 88 -11.28 -11.77 -17.67
CA GLN A 88 -12.45 -12.14 -18.45
C GLN A 88 -12.09 -13.35 -19.32
N PRO A 89 -13.00 -14.33 -19.47
CA PRO A 89 -12.82 -15.43 -20.42
C PRO A 89 -12.68 -14.92 -21.87
#